data_AF-L2FQK5-F1
#
_entry.id   AF-L2FQK5-F1
#
_cell.length_a   1.000
_cell.length_b   1.000
_cell.length_c   1.000
_cell.angle_alpha   90.00
_cell.angle_beta   90.00
_cell.angle_gamma   90.00
#
_symmetry.space_group_name_H-M   'P 1'
#
loop_
_entity.id
_entity.type
_entity.pdbx_description
1 polymer ?
#
loop_
_entity_poly.entity_id
_entity_poly.type
_entity_poly.pdbx_seq_one_letter_code
_entity_poly.pdbx_strand_id
1 'polypeptide(L)'
;MRRPDLVFGPPGDEWRYETSSRTYDLTRGRSPAWTVGTSQGPTETFTSVNPHSTALVIVDMQNYFLHPDCRDHPAGLAAVDKTEKVIEKCRELGVQVIWLNWGLTDDDLAVMPASVQRGFSRTLIHGASADDKVARLGLGGDLGDGKGRCLVKGSWNADIYEPLKRFARPGDVHCDKNRMSGMWSPAPEVFGRRWGRGADTVVRRGQYGPVRARDPY
;
A
#
# COMPACT_ATOMS: atom_id res chain seq x y z
N MET A 1 -23.95 -23.90 15.83
CA MET A 1 -22.76 -23.34 15.15
C MET A 1 -21.83 -24.49 14.81
N ARG A 2 -21.47 -24.68 13.53
CA ARG A 2 -20.45 -25.69 13.16
C ARG A 2 -19.13 -25.28 13.79
N ARG A 3 -18.41 -26.23 14.41
CA ARG A 3 -17.05 -25.98 14.90
C ARG A 3 -16.14 -25.78 13.70
N PRO A 4 -15.22 -24.78 13.71
CA PRO A 4 -14.23 -24.66 12.67
C PRO A 4 -13.29 -25.87 12.69
N ASP A 5 -12.78 -26.25 11.53
CA ASP A 5 -11.89 -27.40 11.40
C ASP A 5 -10.52 -27.11 12.01
N LEU A 6 -10.02 -25.88 11.84
CA LEU A 6 -8.76 -25.42 12.40
C LEU A 6 -8.91 -24.01 12.99
N VAL A 7 -8.16 -23.74 14.06
CA VAL A 7 -8.11 -22.46 14.75
C VAL A 7 -6.64 -22.07 14.94
N PHE A 8 -6.28 -20.86 14.55
CA PHE A 8 -4.93 -20.31 14.67
C PHE A 8 -4.95 -19.04 15.51
N GLY A 9 -3.90 -18.79 16.28
CA GLY A 9 -3.76 -17.57 17.07
C GLY A 9 -4.28 -17.68 18.51
N PRO A 10 -4.08 -16.64 19.33
CA PRO A 10 -4.46 -16.63 20.73
C PRO A 10 -5.97 -16.38 20.92
N PRO A 11 -6.54 -16.75 22.07
CA PRO A 11 -7.94 -16.48 22.39
C PRO A 11 -8.33 -15.01 22.20
N GLY A 12 -9.38 -14.74 21.44
CA GLY A 12 -9.87 -13.40 21.12
C GLY A 12 -9.28 -12.76 19.85
N ASP A 13 -8.24 -13.37 19.26
CA ASP A 13 -7.61 -12.94 18.00
C ASP A 13 -7.46 -14.11 17.01
N GLU A 14 -8.33 -15.12 17.14
CA GLU A 14 -8.20 -16.33 16.34
C GLU A 14 -8.61 -16.14 14.89
N TRP A 15 -7.88 -16.82 14.00
CA TRP A 15 -8.32 -17.08 12.64
C TRP A 15 -8.91 -18.49 12.59
N ARG A 16 -10.07 -18.63 11.96
CA ARG A 16 -10.74 -19.92 11.80
C ARG A 16 -10.63 -20.37 10.36
N TYR A 17 -10.24 -21.61 10.12
CA TYR A 17 -10.22 -22.17 8.77
C TYR A 17 -11.27 -23.26 8.63
N GLU A 18 -12.10 -23.14 7.61
CA GLU A 18 -13.09 -24.14 7.21
C GLU A 18 -12.60 -24.85 5.96
N THR A 19 -12.32 -26.14 6.08
CA THR A 19 -11.75 -26.97 5.00
C THR A 19 -12.73 -27.17 3.85
N SER A 20 -14.02 -27.30 4.17
CA SER A 20 -15.08 -27.56 3.17
C SER A 20 -15.29 -26.39 2.21
N SER A 21 -15.16 -25.15 2.70
CA SER A 21 -15.28 -23.92 1.91
C SER A 21 -13.92 -23.30 1.56
N ARG A 22 -12.82 -23.86 2.07
CA ARG A 22 -11.45 -23.34 1.94
C ARG A 22 -11.34 -21.87 2.37
N THR A 23 -12.06 -21.50 3.41
CA THR A 23 -12.19 -20.11 3.86
C THR A 23 -11.42 -19.88 5.15
N TYR A 24 -10.56 -18.85 5.14
CA TYR A 24 -10.03 -18.24 6.35
C TYR A 24 -11.01 -17.18 6.85
N ASP A 25 -11.61 -17.39 8.01
CA ASP A 25 -12.45 -16.42 8.70
C ASP A 25 -11.62 -15.62 9.71
N LEU A 26 -11.44 -14.33 9.40
CA LEU A 26 -10.73 -13.33 10.20
C LEU A 26 -11.74 -12.39 10.90
N THR A 27 -13.04 -12.66 10.83
CA THR A 27 -14.08 -11.79 11.41
C THR A 27 -14.04 -11.77 12.94
N ARG A 28 -13.43 -12.78 13.57
CA ARG A 28 -13.45 -13.01 15.03
C ARG A 28 -14.89 -13.09 15.56
N GLY A 29 -15.80 -13.61 14.75
CA GLY A 29 -17.23 -13.73 15.06
C GLY A 29 -18.04 -12.43 14.91
N ARG A 30 -17.45 -11.35 14.38
CA ARG A 30 -18.14 -10.08 14.15
C ARG A 30 -19.00 -10.12 12.89
N SER A 31 -20.14 -9.43 12.93
CA SER A 31 -21.07 -9.24 11.80
C SER A 31 -21.13 -7.74 11.41
N PRO A 32 -21.35 -7.38 10.14
CA PRO A 32 -21.45 -8.26 8.97
C PRO A 32 -20.11 -8.90 8.59
N ALA A 33 -20.15 -10.02 7.87
CA ALA A 33 -18.98 -10.67 7.30
C ALA A 33 -19.04 -10.58 5.78
N TRP A 34 -17.90 -10.30 5.15
CA TRP A 34 -17.77 -10.29 3.70
C TRP A 34 -16.62 -11.20 3.27
N THR A 35 -16.89 -12.06 2.29
CA THR A 35 -15.94 -13.09 1.83
C THR A 35 -15.39 -12.71 0.46
N VAL A 36 -14.07 -12.80 0.31
CA VAL A 36 -13.36 -12.50 -0.93
C VAL A 36 -12.43 -13.64 -1.31
N GLY A 37 -12.38 -13.97 -2.60
CA GLY A 37 -11.43 -14.94 -3.14
C GLY A 37 -10.04 -14.33 -3.33
N THR A 38 -9.00 -15.12 -3.08
CA THR A 38 -7.61 -14.68 -3.34
C THR A 38 -7.28 -14.80 -4.82
N SER A 39 -6.74 -13.73 -5.42
CA SER A 39 -6.32 -13.74 -6.83
C SER A 39 -4.96 -14.42 -7.08
N GLN A 40 -4.27 -14.85 -6.03
CA GLN A 40 -2.97 -15.52 -6.02
C GLN A 40 -2.93 -16.49 -4.82
N GLY A 41 -2.25 -17.62 -4.95
CA GLY A 41 -2.19 -18.67 -3.93
C GLY A 41 -2.94 -19.95 -4.36
N PRO A 42 -3.15 -20.91 -3.42
CA PRO A 42 -3.90 -22.12 -3.69
C PRO A 42 -5.29 -21.79 -4.25
N THR A 43 -5.70 -22.50 -5.30
CA THR A 43 -6.98 -22.28 -5.97
C THR A 43 -8.14 -22.38 -4.97
N GLU A 44 -9.14 -21.51 -5.16
CA GLU A 44 -10.37 -21.48 -4.35
C GLU A 44 -10.13 -21.21 -2.85
N THR A 45 -9.10 -20.44 -2.51
CA THR A 45 -8.94 -19.93 -1.15
C THR A 45 -9.74 -18.64 -0.98
N PHE A 46 -10.52 -18.57 0.11
CA PHE A 46 -11.33 -17.42 0.44
C PHE A 46 -10.93 -16.82 1.79
N THR A 47 -11.23 -15.54 1.98
CA THR A 47 -11.01 -14.83 3.23
C THR A 47 -12.27 -14.06 3.61
N SER A 48 -12.80 -14.32 4.79
CA SER A 48 -13.92 -13.57 5.36
C SER A 48 -13.41 -12.52 6.34
N VAL A 49 -13.90 -11.29 6.18
CA VAL A 49 -13.50 -10.15 7.00
C VAL A 49 -14.73 -9.38 7.48
N ASN A 50 -14.64 -8.77 8.66
CA ASN A 50 -15.65 -7.82 9.12
C ASN A 50 -15.28 -6.41 8.62
N PRO A 51 -16.12 -5.73 7.84
CA PRO A 51 -15.78 -4.42 7.27
C PRO A 51 -15.44 -3.35 8.31
N HIS A 52 -16.07 -3.38 9.49
CA HIS A 52 -15.87 -2.38 10.54
C HIS A 52 -14.56 -2.54 11.31
N SER A 53 -13.99 -3.75 11.32
CA SER A 53 -12.64 -4.01 11.87
C SER A 53 -11.58 -4.20 10.77
N THR A 54 -11.88 -3.81 9.53
CA THR A 54 -10.95 -3.91 8.39
C THR A 54 -10.61 -2.52 7.85
N ALA A 55 -9.37 -2.36 7.39
CA ALA A 55 -8.97 -1.21 6.59
C ALA A 55 -8.40 -1.64 5.23
N LEU A 56 -8.73 -0.85 4.20
CA LEU A 56 -8.05 -0.86 2.91
C LEU A 56 -6.88 0.12 2.96
N VAL A 57 -5.67 -0.39 2.74
CA VAL A 57 -4.46 0.42 2.63
C VAL A 57 -4.02 0.48 1.16
N ILE A 58 -4.07 1.67 0.59
CA ILE A 58 -3.65 1.98 -0.77
C ILE A 58 -2.22 2.50 -0.69
N VAL A 59 -1.28 1.82 -1.35
CA VAL A 59 0.15 2.00 -1.16
C VAL A 59 0.82 2.57 -2.41
N ASP A 60 1.51 3.68 -2.24
CA ASP A 60 2.39 4.31 -3.23
C ASP A 60 1.72 4.59 -4.59
N MET A 61 0.42 4.90 -4.60
CA MET A 61 -0.31 5.26 -5.81
C MET A 61 -0.13 6.76 -6.12
N GLN A 62 1.12 7.19 -6.28
CA GLN A 62 1.53 8.59 -6.44
C GLN A 62 2.05 8.87 -7.86
N ASN A 63 2.04 10.15 -8.24
CA ASN A 63 2.54 10.62 -9.53
C ASN A 63 3.96 10.16 -9.84
N TYR A 64 4.87 10.23 -8.86
CA TYR A 64 6.26 9.82 -9.04
C TYR A 64 6.41 8.39 -9.59
N PHE A 65 5.48 7.51 -9.25
CA PHE A 65 5.58 6.11 -9.64
C PHE A 65 4.67 5.67 -10.79
N LEU A 66 3.59 6.41 -11.03
CA LEU A 66 2.58 6.06 -12.03
C LEU A 66 2.53 7.00 -13.23
N HIS A 67 2.89 8.27 -13.07
CA HIS A 67 2.80 9.24 -14.14
C HIS A 67 3.91 9.00 -15.18
N PRO A 68 3.60 8.96 -16.49
CA PRO A 68 4.58 8.71 -17.55
C PRO A 68 5.78 9.67 -17.52
N ASP A 69 5.56 10.93 -17.16
CA ASP A 69 6.62 11.95 -17.01
C ASP A 69 7.62 11.66 -15.88
N CYS A 70 7.28 10.78 -14.93
CA CYS A 70 8.18 10.35 -13.86
C CYS A 70 8.70 8.93 -14.07
N ARG A 71 7.87 8.05 -14.64
CA ARG A 71 8.23 6.65 -14.84
C ARG A 71 7.35 5.97 -15.87
N ASP A 72 7.97 5.17 -16.73
CA ASP A 72 7.25 4.16 -17.50
C ASP A 72 6.97 2.92 -16.62
N HIS A 73 5.71 2.75 -16.19
CA HIS A 73 5.28 1.66 -15.32
C HIS A 73 3.92 1.06 -15.74
N PRO A 74 3.86 0.27 -16.83
CA PRO A 74 2.61 -0.25 -17.38
C PRO A 74 1.85 -1.16 -16.41
N ALA A 75 2.57 -1.96 -15.62
CA ALA A 75 1.94 -2.80 -14.59
C ALA A 75 1.30 -1.97 -13.45
N GLY A 76 1.91 -0.84 -13.07
CA GLY A 76 1.35 0.08 -12.08
C GLY A 76 0.10 0.77 -12.62
N LEU A 77 0.13 1.21 -13.89
CA LEU A 77 -1.05 1.76 -14.56
C LEU A 77 -2.20 0.76 -14.65
N ALA A 78 -1.93 -0.50 -15.00
CA ALA A 78 -2.95 -1.56 -14.99
C ALA A 78 -3.52 -1.87 -13.59
N ALA A 79 -2.83 -1.47 -12.52
CA ALA A 79 -3.32 -1.59 -11.15
C ALA A 79 -4.28 -0.46 -10.76
N VAL A 80 -4.30 0.68 -11.49
CA VAL A 80 -5.17 1.83 -11.21
C VAL A 80 -6.64 1.41 -11.29
N ASP A 81 -7.11 0.90 -12.43
CA ASP A 81 -8.50 0.48 -12.62
C ASP A 81 -8.97 -0.57 -11.60
N LYS A 82 -8.07 -1.48 -11.20
CA LYS A 82 -8.36 -2.49 -10.18
C LYS A 82 -8.46 -1.86 -8.79
N THR A 83 -7.63 -0.87 -8.52
CA THR A 83 -7.63 -0.12 -7.26
C THR A 83 -8.92 0.67 -7.13
N GLU A 84 -9.38 1.33 -8.20
CA GLU A 84 -10.67 2.06 -8.22
C GLU A 84 -11.83 1.17 -7.77
N LYS A 85 -11.99 0.00 -8.41
CA LYS A 85 -13.04 -0.97 -8.08
C LYS A 85 -12.98 -1.47 -6.63
N VAL A 86 -11.77 -1.67 -6.11
CA VAL A 86 -11.57 -2.10 -4.71
C VAL A 86 -11.94 -0.98 -3.76
N ILE A 87 -11.56 0.28 -4.04
CA ILE A 87 -11.94 1.43 -3.23
C ILE A 87 -13.45 1.54 -3.15
N GLU A 88 -14.13 1.54 -4.30
CA GLU A 88 -15.59 1.64 -4.38
C GLU A 88 -16.26 0.53 -3.56
N LYS A 89 -15.83 -0.72 -3.76
CA LYS A 89 -16.40 -1.85 -3.01
C LYS A 89 -16.17 -1.73 -1.51
N CYS A 90 -14.96 -1.33 -1.10
CA CYS A 90 -14.67 -1.09 0.31
C CYS A 90 -15.54 0.03 0.90
N ARG A 91 -15.88 1.08 0.13
CA ARG A 91 -16.81 2.12 0.60
C ARG A 91 -18.22 1.63 0.76
N GLU A 92 -18.73 0.85 -0.20
CA GLU A 92 -20.07 0.24 -0.09
C GLU A 92 -20.19 -0.58 1.20
N LEU A 93 -19.12 -1.26 1.59
CA LEU A 93 -19.07 -2.10 2.79
C LEU A 93 -18.75 -1.32 4.07
N GLY A 94 -18.45 -0.01 3.99
CA GLY A 94 -18.08 0.81 5.15
C GLY A 94 -16.67 0.57 5.69
N VAL A 95 -15.76 0.01 4.89
CA VAL A 95 -14.35 -0.20 5.22
C VAL A 95 -13.60 1.13 5.27
N GLN A 96 -12.74 1.31 6.29
CA GLN A 96 -11.88 2.49 6.37
C GLN A 96 -10.81 2.45 5.28
N VAL A 97 -10.61 3.55 4.57
CA VAL A 97 -9.54 3.67 3.57
C VAL A 97 -8.40 4.50 4.13
N ILE A 98 -7.19 4.03 3.86
CA ILE A 98 -5.92 4.63 4.25
C ILE A 98 -5.05 4.78 3.01
N TRP A 99 -4.63 6.00 2.71
CA TRP A 99 -3.62 6.31 1.70
C TRP A 99 -2.25 6.32 2.36
N LEU A 100 -1.40 5.36 2.00
CA LEU A 100 -0.05 5.21 2.53
C LEU A 100 0.96 5.52 1.42
N ASN A 101 1.53 6.72 1.47
CA ASN A 101 2.32 7.28 0.39
C ASN A 101 3.65 7.80 0.92
N TRP A 102 4.67 7.88 0.06
CA TRP A 102 5.89 8.59 0.42
C TRP A 102 5.61 10.08 0.59
N GLY A 103 6.09 10.66 1.70
CA GLY A 103 5.92 12.08 1.96
C GLY A 103 7.03 12.55 2.88
N LEU A 104 8.20 12.80 2.31
CA LEU A 104 9.40 13.13 3.07
C LEU A 104 9.36 14.59 3.54
N THR A 105 9.80 14.81 4.77
CA THR A 105 10.19 16.12 5.29
C THR A 105 11.69 16.34 5.11
N ASP A 106 12.16 17.57 5.34
CA ASP A 106 13.60 17.85 5.33
C ASP A 106 14.35 17.09 6.45
N ASP A 107 13.72 16.90 7.60
CA ASP A 107 14.26 16.08 8.69
C ASP A 107 14.42 14.62 8.26
N ASP A 108 13.43 14.05 7.56
CA ASP A 108 13.51 12.68 7.04
C ASP A 108 14.68 12.50 6.07
N LEU A 109 14.93 13.50 5.23
CA LEU A 109 16.03 13.50 4.27
C LEU A 109 17.38 13.57 4.99
N ALA A 110 17.49 14.39 6.03
CA ALA A 110 18.72 14.56 6.82
C ALA A 110 19.14 13.26 7.53
N VAL A 111 18.19 12.43 7.97
CA VAL A 111 18.46 11.15 8.67
C VAL A 111 18.18 9.91 7.83
N MET A 112 18.05 10.05 6.50
CA MET A 112 17.72 8.94 5.61
C MET A 112 18.88 7.92 5.56
N PRO A 113 18.63 6.62 5.81
CA PRO A 113 19.67 5.61 5.71
C PRO A 113 20.26 5.51 4.30
N ALA A 114 21.57 5.31 4.22
CA ALA A 114 22.30 5.20 2.95
C ALA A 114 21.73 4.10 2.02
N SER A 115 21.26 2.98 2.59
CA SER A 115 20.64 1.90 1.81
C SER A 115 19.36 2.32 1.10
N VAL A 116 18.55 3.18 1.75
CA VAL A 116 17.32 3.73 1.15
C VAL A 116 17.68 4.77 0.10
N GLN A 117 18.57 5.72 0.42
CA GLN A 117 19.05 6.71 -0.55
C GLN A 117 19.60 6.04 -1.82
N ARG A 118 20.47 5.03 -1.65
CA ARG A 118 21.04 4.25 -2.77
C ARG A 118 19.97 3.64 -3.68
N GLY A 119 18.86 3.16 -3.11
CA GLY A 119 17.74 2.59 -3.87
C GLY A 119 17.11 3.57 -4.86
N PHE A 120 17.06 4.86 -4.50
CA PHE A 120 16.48 5.94 -5.32
C PHE A 120 17.52 6.69 -6.16
N SER A 121 18.82 6.50 -5.91
CA SER A 121 19.92 7.12 -6.65
C SER A 121 20.48 6.24 -7.78
N ARG A 122 19.73 5.24 -8.25
CA ARG A 122 20.27 4.22 -9.19
C ARG A 122 20.87 4.82 -10.47
N THR A 123 20.21 5.80 -11.08
CA THR A 123 20.68 6.51 -12.29
C THR A 123 21.88 7.43 -12.01
N LEU A 124 21.99 8.00 -10.81
CA LEU A 124 23.18 8.75 -10.40
C LEU A 124 24.42 7.85 -10.27
N ILE A 125 24.20 6.58 -9.90
CA ILE A 125 25.30 5.61 -9.67
C ILE A 125 25.73 4.92 -10.97
N HIS A 126 24.78 4.53 -11.82
CA HIS A 126 25.06 3.71 -13.01
C HIS A 126 25.10 4.52 -14.31
N GLY A 127 24.89 5.84 -14.23
CA GLY A 127 24.65 6.69 -15.39
C GLY A 127 23.20 6.57 -15.88
N ALA A 128 22.74 7.61 -16.58
CA ALA A 128 21.48 7.54 -17.33
C ALA A 128 21.70 6.68 -18.58
N SER A 129 20.80 5.71 -18.84
CA SER A 129 20.76 5.08 -20.16
C SER A 129 20.31 6.09 -21.21
N ALA A 130 20.73 5.94 -22.47
CA ALA A 130 20.17 6.72 -23.58
C ALA A 130 18.65 6.55 -23.71
N ASP A 131 18.10 5.44 -23.19
CA ASP A 131 16.67 5.15 -23.14
C ASP A 131 15.98 5.65 -21.85
N ASP A 132 16.72 6.15 -20.87
CA ASP A 132 16.15 6.70 -19.63
C ASP A 132 15.58 8.09 -19.90
N LYS A 133 14.31 8.12 -20.31
CA LYS A 133 13.55 9.36 -20.56
C LYS A 133 13.32 10.22 -19.31
N VAL A 134 13.66 9.73 -18.12
CA VAL A 134 13.46 10.45 -16.85
C VAL A 134 14.73 10.41 -15.99
N ALA A 135 15.29 11.58 -15.71
CA ALA A 135 16.40 11.73 -14.77
C ALA A 135 15.92 11.49 -13.33
N ARG A 136 16.49 10.49 -12.63
CA ARG A 136 16.25 10.30 -11.20
C ARG A 136 17.39 10.96 -10.42
N LEU A 137 17.05 12.02 -9.69
CA LEU A 137 17.99 12.86 -8.94
C LEU A 137 18.16 12.40 -7.48
N GLY A 138 17.62 11.24 -7.13
CA GLY A 138 17.57 10.76 -5.74
C GLY A 138 16.43 11.39 -4.94
N LEU A 139 16.28 10.97 -3.69
CA LEU A 139 15.26 11.54 -2.78
C LEU A 139 15.58 13.00 -2.48
N GLY A 140 14.56 13.87 -2.50
CA GLY A 140 14.72 15.30 -2.20
C GLY A 140 15.30 16.16 -3.32
N GLY A 141 15.84 15.57 -4.40
CA GLY A 141 16.30 16.30 -5.58
C GLY A 141 15.13 16.87 -6.38
N ASP A 142 15.28 18.07 -6.95
CA ASP A 142 14.24 18.72 -7.73
C ASP A 142 14.06 18.06 -9.10
N LEU A 143 12.90 17.44 -9.35
CA LEU A 143 12.61 16.73 -10.59
C LEU A 143 12.38 17.65 -11.80
N GLY A 144 12.38 18.98 -11.61
CA GLY A 144 12.21 19.94 -12.69
C GLY A 144 10.76 20.05 -13.19
N ASP A 145 10.53 20.97 -14.13
CA ASP A 145 9.23 21.21 -14.80
C ASP A 145 8.03 21.34 -13.84
N GLY A 146 8.25 21.95 -12.65
CA GLY A 146 7.20 22.10 -11.64
C GLY A 146 6.79 20.81 -10.91
N LYS A 147 7.45 19.67 -11.17
CA LYS A 147 7.19 18.39 -10.49
C LYS A 147 7.63 18.40 -9.03
N GLY A 148 8.53 19.32 -8.68
CA GLY A 148 9.05 19.57 -7.33
C GLY A 148 10.05 18.52 -6.86
N ARG A 149 10.41 18.61 -5.58
CA ARG A 149 11.41 17.73 -4.94
C ARG A 149 10.90 16.29 -4.84
N CYS A 150 11.73 15.34 -5.25
CA CYS A 150 11.44 13.92 -5.32
C CYS A 150 10.94 13.36 -3.98
N LEU A 151 9.68 12.90 -3.98
CA LEU A 151 8.95 12.30 -2.88
C LEU A 151 8.85 13.16 -1.61
N VAL A 152 9.07 14.48 -1.73
CA VAL A 152 8.91 15.43 -0.62
C VAL A 152 7.44 15.78 -0.47
N LYS A 153 6.94 15.81 0.77
CA LYS A 153 5.55 16.11 1.07
C LYS A 153 5.11 17.44 0.45
N GLY A 154 3.94 17.43 -0.19
CA GLY A 154 3.36 18.62 -0.84
C GLY A 154 3.89 18.90 -2.25
N SER A 155 4.88 18.14 -2.73
CA SER A 155 5.28 18.19 -4.14
C SER A 155 4.26 17.46 -5.02
N TRP A 156 4.16 17.87 -6.29
CA TRP A 156 3.25 17.23 -7.26
C TRP A 156 3.56 15.73 -7.43
N ASN A 157 4.84 15.37 -7.51
CA ASN A 157 5.24 13.97 -7.69
C ASN A 157 4.87 13.11 -6.45
N ALA A 158 4.80 13.70 -5.26
CA ALA A 158 4.39 13.03 -4.04
C ALA A 158 2.86 13.05 -3.81
N ASP A 159 2.08 13.68 -4.68
CA ASP A 159 0.63 13.66 -4.56
C ASP A 159 0.05 12.32 -5.07
N ILE A 160 -1.18 12.01 -4.66
CA ILE A 160 -1.95 10.89 -5.22
C ILE A 160 -2.03 11.07 -6.73
N TYR A 161 -1.83 9.99 -7.47
CA TYR A 161 -1.91 9.99 -8.93
C TYR A 161 -3.26 10.58 -9.39
N GLU A 162 -3.23 11.62 -10.25
CA GLU A 162 -4.41 12.44 -10.58
C GLU A 162 -5.71 11.65 -10.83
N PRO A 163 -5.72 10.58 -11.66
CA PRO A 163 -6.91 9.76 -11.88
C PRO A 163 -7.54 9.17 -10.61
N LEU A 164 -6.74 8.92 -9.58
CA LEU A 164 -7.18 8.37 -8.31
C LEU A 164 -7.62 9.43 -7.29
N LYS A 165 -7.30 10.71 -7.49
CA LYS A 165 -7.67 11.78 -6.55
C LYS A 165 -9.18 11.87 -6.32
N ARG A 166 -9.99 11.58 -7.33
CA ARG A 166 -11.47 11.56 -7.22
C ARG A 166 -12.02 10.53 -6.23
N PHE A 167 -11.21 9.51 -5.89
CA PHE A 167 -11.59 8.46 -4.94
C PHE A 167 -11.12 8.75 -3.50
N ALA A 168 -10.23 9.72 -3.31
CA ALA A 168 -9.85 10.22 -2.00
C ALA A 168 -11.00 11.06 -1.43
N ARG A 169 -11.41 10.78 -0.18
CA ARG A 169 -12.51 11.47 0.49
C ARG A 169 -12.01 12.13 1.79
N PRO A 170 -12.65 13.20 2.28
CA PRO A 170 -12.26 13.84 3.55
C PRO A 170 -12.23 12.92 4.77
N GLY A 171 -12.98 11.80 4.75
CA GLY A 171 -12.98 10.79 5.82
C GLY A 171 -11.82 9.78 5.75
N ASP A 172 -10.88 9.95 4.82
CA ASP A 172 -9.75 9.05 4.63
C ASP A 172 -8.60 9.40 5.54
N VAL A 173 -7.84 8.36 5.90
CA VAL A 173 -6.58 8.56 6.61
C VAL A 173 -5.47 8.69 5.59
N HIS A 174 -4.70 9.77 5.66
CA HIS A 174 -3.48 9.94 4.86
C HIS A 174 -2.26 9.78 5.76
N CYS A 175 -1.41 8.82 5.42
CA CYS A 175 -0.19 8.48 6.12
C CYS A 175 1.00 8.67 5.20
N ASP A 176 1.87 9.61 5.56
CA ASP A 176 3.17 9.77 4.91
C ASP A 176 4.15 8.76 5.51
N LYS A 177 4.84 8.00 4.66
CA LYS A 177 5.96 7.13 5.05
C LYS A 177 7.28 7.68 4.55
N ASN A 178 8.32 7.42 5.33
CA ASN A 178 9.70 7.81 5.02
C ASN A 178 10.61 6.61 4.73
N ARG A 179 10.05 5.40 4.62
CA ARG A 179 10.77 4.16 4.27
C ARG A 179 9.99 3.33 3.25
N MET A 180 10.65 2.29 2.75
CA MET A 180 10.05 1.31 1.83
C MET A 180 8.76 0.71 2.40
N SER A 181 8.77 0.29 3.67
CA SER A 181 7.57 -0.19 4.38
C SER A 181 6.92 0.94 5.18
N GLY A 182 5.60 1.06 5.10
CA GLY A 182 4.84 1.97 5.95
C GLY A 182 4.67 1.50 7.39
N MET A 183 5.06 0.25 7.70
CA MET A 183 5.04 -0.27 9.07
C MET A 183 6.35 -0.01 9.83
N TRP A 184 7.36 0.57 9.18
CA TRP A 184 8.61 0.92 9.85
C TRP A 184 8.47 2.27 10.56
N SER A 185 8.86 2.32 11.83
CA SER A 185 9.12 3.57 12.54
C SER A 185 10.08 3.31 13.71
N PRO A 186 11.01 4.23 14.03
CA PRO A 186 11.86 4.13 15.21
C PRO A 186 11.08 4.39 16.51
N ALA A 187 9.90 5.02 16.40
CA ALA A 187 8.90 5.11 17.45
C ALA A 187 7.75 4.14 17.12
N PRO A 188 7.16 3.40 18.06
CA PRO A 188 6.09 2.43 17.78
C PRO A 188 4.79 2.97 17.14
N GLU A 189 4.72 4.21 16.63
CA GLU A 189 3.50 5.00 16.78
C GLU A 189 2.95 5.68 15.51
N VAL A 190 3.72 5.82 14.42
CA VAL A 190 3.27 6.63 13.28
C VAL A 190 2.20 5.91 12.43
N PHE A 191 2.34 4.59 12.26
CA PHE A 191 1.37 3.78 11.52
C PHE A 191 0.31 3.17 12.43
N GLY A 192 0.66 2.76 13.66
CA GLY A 192 -0.20 1.99 14.57
C GLY A 192 -1.37 2.78 15.18
N ARG A 193 -1.18 4.05 15.58
CA ARG A 193 -2.25 4.85 16.20
C ARG A 193 -3.27 5.41 15.20
N ARG A 194 -2.92 5.44 13.91
CA ARG A 194 -3.75 6.03 12.84
C ARG A 194 -4.67 5.02 12.15
N TRP A 195 -4.69 3.77 12.61
CA TRP A 195 -5.73 2.79 12.28
C TRP A 195 -7.06 3.33 12.80
N GLY A 196 -7.73 4.12 11.97
CA GLY A 196 -9.07 4.63 12.27
C GLY A 196 -9.99 3.48 12.67
N ARG A 197 -10.68 3.66 13.80
CA ARG A 197 -11.75 2.78 14.29
C ARG A 197 -11.36 1.34 14.67
N GLY A 198 -10.13 1.09 15.12
CA GLY A 198 -9.80 -0.21 15.73
C GLY A 198 -9.77 -1.38 14.74
N ALA A 199 -9.39 -1.12 13.49
CA ALA A 199 -9.21 -2.18 12.51
C ALA A 199 -8.03 -3.08 12.89
N ASP A 200 -8.27 -4.39 12.85
CA ASP A 200 -7.35 -5.48 13.20
C ASP A 200 -6.95 -6.30 11.96
N THR A 201 -7.53 -5.97 10.80
CA THR A 201 -7.37 -6.68 9.54
C THR A 201 -7.02 -5.69 8.41
N VAL A 202 -6.02 -6.06 7.60
CA VAL A 202 -5.43 -5.18 6.58
C VAL A 202 -5.58 -5.78 5.19
N VAL A 203 -6.25 -5.06 4.29
CA VAL A 203 -6.21 -5.36 2.85
C VAL A 203 -5.28 -4.36 2.19
N ARG A 204 -4.26 -4.84 1.46
CA ARG A 204 -3.28 -3.99 0.77
C ARG A 204 -3.50 -4.00 -0.73
N ARG A 205 -3.47 -2.81 -1.33
CA ARG A 205 -3.29 -2.63 -2.77
C ARG A 205 -2.22 -1.59 -3.02
N GLY A 206 -1.42 -1.81 -4.04
CA GLY A 206 -0.39 -0.88 -4.47
C GLY A 206 0.04 -1.19 -5.88
N GLN A 207 0.89 -0.34 -6.42
CA GLN A 207 1.37 -0.43 -7.80
C GLN A 207 2.29 -1.62 -8.09
N TYR A 208 2.94 -2.17 -7.07
CA TYR A 208 3.79 -3.35 -7.22
C TYR A 208 2.96 -4.61 -6.94
N GLY A 209 2.99 -5.57 -7.86
CA GLY A 209 2.48 -6.92 -7.61
C GLY A 209 3.28 -7.64 -6.52
N PRO A 210 2.90 -8.87 -6.11
CA PRO A 210 3.73 -9.66 -5.21
C PRO A 210 5.13 -9.77 -5.80
N VAL A 211 6.13 -9.29 -5.05
CA VAL A 211 7.53 -9.47 -5.39
C VAL A 211 7.77 -10.97 -5.29
N ARG A 212 7.95 -11.65 -6.43
CA ARG A 212 8.60 -12.97 -6.39
C ARG A 212 9.99 -12.71 -5.85
N ALA A 213 10.27 -13.21 -4.65
CA ALA A 213 11.65 -13.40 -4.24
C ALA A 213 12.31 -14.19 -5.38
N ARG A 214 13.28 -13.58 -6.06
CA ARG A 214 14.19 -14.38 -6.88
C ARG A 214 14.93 -15.26 -5.90
N ASP A 215 14.89 -16.57 -6.13
CA ASP A 215 15.74 -17.51 -5.42
C ASP A 215 17.18 -16.99 -5.46
N PRO A 216 17.89 -16.95 -4.33
CA PRO A 216 19.32 -16.78 -4.34
C PRO A 216 19.93 -18.06 -4.93
N TYR A 217 20.30 -18.00 -6.21
CA TYR A 217 21.40 -18.80 -6.75
C TYR A 217 22.56 -17.85 -7.03
#